data_AF-A0A7J4PYE3-F1
#
_entry.id   AF-A0A7J4PYE3-F1
#
_cell.length_a   1.000
_cell.length_b   1.000
_cell.length_c   1.000
_cell.angle_alpha   90.00
_cell.angle_beta   90.00
_cell.angle_gamma   90.00
#
_symmetry.space_group_name_H-M   'P 1'
#
loop_
_entity.id
_entity.type
_entity.pdbx_description
1 polymer ?
#
loop_
_entity_poly.entity_id
_entity_poly.type
_entity_poly.pdbx_seq_one_letter_code
_entity_poly.pdbx_strand_id
1 'polypeptide(L)'
;MSEEEYVKLLDRAFSKLPNLSADKADFVIPDADVFNEGTKTIIRNMALIADRARRSGADIARYIGKEFSVPVNMEEQRLIMNGKFPADEINRRIKRYFEVYVICRECKKPDTHLENAEKGMYLICEACGARYWVKN
;
A
#
# COMPACT_ATOMS: atom_id res chain seq x y z
N MET A 1 15.72 -43.49 -2.78
CA MET A 1 14.45 -43.04 -3.38
C MET A 1 14.61 -43.15 -4.87
N SER A 2 13.74 -43.91 -5.54
CA SER A 2 13.80 -44.05 -7.01
C SER A 2 13.08 -42.88 -7.69
N GLU A 3 13.45 -42.59 -8.93
CA GLU A 3 12.85 -41.53 -9.74
C GLU A 3 11.34 -41.71 -9.91
N GLU A 4 10.88 -42.96 -10.03
CA GLU A 4 9.46 -43.32 -10.10
C GLU A 4 8.68 -43.02 -8.82
N GLU A 5 9.32 -43.15 -7.66
CA GLU A 5 8.71 -42.89 -6.36
C GLU A 5 8.54 -41.38 -6.13
N TYR A 6 9.49 -40.57 -6.63
CA TYR A 6 9.39 -39.10 -6.62
C TYR A 6 8.22 -38.61 -7.47
N VAL A 7 8.07 -39.11 -8.69
CA VAL A 7 6.97 -38.71 -9.61
C VAL A 7 5.60 -39.06 -9.02
N LYS A 8 5.44 -40.25 -8.43
CA LYS A 8 4.17 -40.64 -7.78
C LYS A 8 3.81 -39.75 -6.60
N LEU A 9 4.79 -39.36 -5.78
CA LEU A 9 4.57 -38.44 -4.67
C LEU A 9 4.21 -37.03 -5.16
N LEU A 10 4.83 -36.60 -6.26
CA LEU A 10 4.60 -35.31 -6.89
C LEU A 10 3.18 -35.20 -7.47
N ASP A 11 2.73 -36.20 -8.23
CA ASP A 11 1.37 -36.25 -8.81
C ASP A 11 0.28 -36.27 -7.73
N ARG A 12 0.53 -36.99 -6.63
CA ARG A 12 -0.36 -37.00 -5.47
C ARG A 12 -0.42 -35.63 -4.79
N ALA A 13 0.67 -34.88 -4.77
CA ALA A 13 0.69 -33.54 -4.20
C ALA A 13 -0.09 -32.55 -5.09
N PHE A 14 0.15 -32.55 -6.41
CA PHE A 14 -0.54 -31.67 -7.35
C PHE A 14 -2.04 -31.94 -7.45
N SER A 15 -2.47 -33.22 -7.40
CA SER A 15 -3.91 -33.57 -7.44
C SER A 15 -4.69 -33.14 -6.20
N LYS A 16 -4.02 -32.88 -5.08
CA LYS A 16 -4.63 -32.38 -3.84
C LYS A 16 -4.60 -30.87 -3.70
N LEU A 17 -3.90 -30.17 -4.59
CA LEU A 17 -3.97 -28.72 -4.59
C LEU A 17 -5.39 -28.34 -5.04
N PRO A 18 -6.12 -27.52 -4.25
CA PRO A 18 -7.34 -26.94 -4.76
C PRO A 18 -7.03 -26.23 -6.08
N ASN A 19 -7.95 -26.26 -7.04
CA ASN A 19 -7.90 -25.39 -8.21
C ASN A 19 -7.91 -23.94 -7.68
N LEU A 20 -6.72 -23.42 -7.39
CA LEU A 20 -6.48 -22.00 -7.21
C LEU A 20 -6.71 -21.40 -8.59
N SER A 21 -7.98 -21.21 -8.95
CA SER A 21 -8.33 -20.22 -9.93
C SER A 21 -7.59 -18.97 -9.52
N ALA A 22 -6.86 -18.41 -10.48
CA ALA A 22 -5.98 -17.28 -10.32
C ALA A 22 -6.78 -15.99 -10.08
N ASP A 23 -7.73 -16.01 -9.16
CA ASP A 23 -8.35 -14.82 -8.59
C ASP A 23 -7.41 -14.26 -7.51
N LYS A 24 -6.11 -14.16 -7.83
CA LYS A 24 -5.30 -13.09 -7.24
C LYS A 24 -5.89 -11.82 -7.86
N ALA A 25 -6.97 -11.31 -7.25
CA ALA A 25 -7.39 -9.96 -7.50
C ALA A 25 -6.20 -9.08 -7.09
N ASP A 26 -5.37 -8.76 -8.08
CA ASP A 26 -4.20 -7.93 -7.88
C ASP A 26 -4.69 -6.67 -7.17
N PHE A 27 -4.03 -6.34 -6.07
CA PHE A 27 -4.37 -5.16 -5.31
C PHE A 27 -4.13 -3.94 -6.19
N VAL A 28 -5.21 -3.38 -6.76
CA VAL A 28 -5.13 -2.16 -7.56
C VAL A 28 -5.10 -0.96 -6.62
N ILE A 29 -4.03 -0.17 -6.76
CA ILE A 29 -3.90 1.13 -6.09
C ILE A 29 -4.79 2.12 -6.86
N PRO A 30 -5.78 2.76 -6.21
CA PRO A 30 -6.61 3.77 -6.86
C PRO A 30 -5.77 5.00 -7.23
N ASP A 31 -5.95 5.52 -8.44
CA ASP A 31 -5.33 6.77 -8.85
C ASP A 31 -5.96 7.96 -8.12
N ALA A 32 -5.17 8.98 -7.83
CA ALA A 32 -5.62 10.20 -7.18
C ALA A 32 -6.38 11.10 -8.16
N ASP A 33 -7.55 11.56 -7.71
CA ASP A 33 -8.35 12.55 -8.39
C ASP A 33 -7.87 13.95 -7.99
N VAL A 34 -6.99 14.51 -8.82
CA VAL A 34 -6.27 15.77 -8.56
C VAL A 34 -6.95 16.93 -9.27
N PHE A 35 -7.30 17.95 -8.50
CA PHE A 35 -7.85 19.22 -8.98
C PHE A 35 -6.96 20.39 -8.56
N ASN A 36 -6.51 21.18 -9.53
CA ASN A 36 -5.67 22.36 -9.27
C ASN A 36 -6.54 23.62 -9.24
N GLU A 37 -6.58 24.30 -8.10
CA GLU A 37 -7.30 25.55 -7.90
C GLU A 37 -6.31 26.67 -7.59
N GLY A 38 -5.96 27.47 -8.62
CA GLY A 38 -4.97 28.54 -8.50
C GLY A 38 -3.59 28.03 -8.10
N THR A 39 -3.17 28.35 -6.86
CA THR A 39 -1.89 27.90 -6.27
C THR A 39 -2.04 26.69 -5.35
N LYS A 40 -3.24 26.11 -5.22
CA LYS A 40 -3.50 24.95 -4.37
C LYS A 40 -3.79 23.72 -5.22
N THR A 41 -3.32 22.57 -4.75
CA THR A 41 -3.63 21.26 -5.33
C THR A 41 -4.54 20.51 -4.36
N ILE A 42 -5.68 20.01 -4.85
CA ILE A 42 -6.71 19.34 -4.05
C ILE A 42 -6.83 17.89 -4.55
N ILE A 43 -6.72 16.92 -3.65
CA ILE A 43 -7.00 15.52 -3.92
C ILE A 43 -8.41 15.20 -3.41
N ARG A 44 -9.35 14.91 -4.31
CA ARG A 44 -10.77 14.75 -3.96
C ARG A 44 -11.11 13.39 -3.34
N ASN A 45 -10.39 12.34 -3.72
CA ASN A 45 -10.66 10.96 -3.32
C ASN A 45 -9.72 10.45 -2.21
N MET A 46 -9.25 11.34 -1.33
CA MET A 46 -8.26 10.98 -0.32
C MET A 46 -8.81 9.96 0.70
N ALA A 47 -10.09 10.06 1.06
CA ALA A 47 -10.75 9.08 1.93
C ALA A 47 -10.75 7.67 1.31
N LEU A 48 -11.09 7.55 0.03
CA LEU A 48 -11.07 6.27 -0.70
C LEU A 48 -9.66 5.63 -0.71
N ILE A 49 -8.63 6.45 -0.92
CA ILE A 49 -7.24 6.00 -0.89
C ILE A 49 -6.87 5.50 0.51
N ALA A 50 -7.27 6.23 1.56
CA ALA A 50 -7.03 5.88 2.95
C ALA A 50 -7.73 4.57 3.36
N ASP A 51 -9.00 4.42 2.96
CA ASP A 51 -9.78 3.19 3.18
C ASP A 51 -9.14 1.99 2.50
N ARG A 52 -8.68 2.16 1.25
CA ARG A 52 -8.00 1.10 0.52
C ARG A 52 -6.66 0.72 1.15
N ALA A 53 -5.96 1.69 1.73
CA ALA A 53 -4.73 1.47 2.48
C ALA A 53 -4.96 0.88 3.89
N ARG A 54 -6.20 0.89 4.40
CA ARG A 54 -6.50 0.66 5.84
C ARG A 54 -5.61 1.52 6.75
N ARG A 55 -5.53 2.81 6.44
CA ARG A 55 -4.77 3.80 7.21
C ARG A 55 -5.61 5.06 7.42
N SER A 56 -5.22 5.86 8.41
CA SER A 56 -5.87 7.16 8.58
C SER A 56 -5.47 8.10 7.44
N GLY A 57 -6.41 8.92 6.98
CA GLY A 57 -6.11 9.96 5.98
C GLY A 57 -5.05 10.95 6.48
N ALA A 58 -4.99 11.19 7.79
CA ALA A 58 -4.00 12.07 8.42
C ALA A 58 -2.56 11.54 8.30
N ASP A 59 -2.35 10.23 8.44
CA ASP A 59 -1.02 9.62 8.30
C ASP A 59 -0.50 9.74 6.87
N ILE A 60 -1.37 9.48 5.89
CA ILE A 60 -1.01 9.60 4.48
C ILE A 60 -0.80 11.07 4.10
N ALA A 61 -1.63 11.98 4.61
CA ALA A 61 -1.44 13.42 4.45
C ALA A 61 -0.07 13.85 4.98
N ARG A 62 0.29 13.43 6.20
CA ARG A 62 1.61 13.71 6.79
C ARG A 62 2.76 13.20 5.92
N TYR A 63 2.63 12.01 5.35
CA TYR A 63 3.61 11.47 4.40
C TYR A 63 3.73 12.35 3.15
N ILE A 64 2.61 12.70 2.52
CA ILE A 64 2.58 13.54 1.32
C ILE A 64 3.20 14.92 1.61
N GLY A 65 2.87 15.54 2.75
CA GLY A 65 3.45 16.82 3.14
C GLY A 65 4.97 16.78 3.32
N LYS A 66 5.51 15.69 3.90
CA LYS A 66 6.95 15.46 4.00
C LYS A 66 7.62 15.26 2.63
N GLU A 67 6.99 14.50 1.74
CA GLU A 67 7.55 14.18 0.42
C GLU A 67 7.61 15.39 -0.53
N PHE A 68 6.60 16.27 -0.46
CA PHE A 68 6.53 17.48 -1.28
C PHE A 68 7.12 18.71 -0.58
N SER A 69 7.51 18.61 0.69
CA SER A 69 7.98 19.73 1.52
C SER A 69 6.98 20.90 1.55
N VAL A 70 5.68 20.58 1.59
CA VAL A 70 4.61 21.58 1.61
C VAL A 70 3.67 21.37 2.79
N PRO A 71 3.11 22.45 3.35
CA PRO A 71 2.01 22.34 4.29
C PRO A 71 0.79 21.72 3.60
N VAL A 72 0.17 20.76 4.29
CA VAL A 72 -1.00 20.02 3.85
C VAL A 72 -2.09 20.12 4.89
N ASN A 73 -3.34 20.19 4.45
CA ASN A 73 -4.51 20.19 5.30
C ASN A 73 -5.45 19.07 4.87
N MET A 74 -5.76 18.15 5.76
CA MET A 74 -6.72 17.09 5.52
C MET A 74 -8.11 17.57 5.95
N GLU A 75 -9.03 17.65 5.00
CA GLU A 75 -10.46 17.75 5.27
C GLU A 75 -11.07 16.35 5.15
N GLU A 76 -12.25 16.09 5.74
CA GLU A 76 -12.83 14.74 5.91
C GLU A 76 -12.74 13.80 4.70
N GLN A 77 -12.88 14.34 3.49
CA GLN A 77 -12.84 13.57 2.23
C GLN A 77 -11.67 13.94 1.32
N ARG A 78 -11.05 15.12 1.50
CA ARG A 78 -10.11 15.71 0.54
C ARG A 78 -8.84 16.24 1.19
N LEU A 79 -7.72 16.10 0.49
CA LEU A 79 -6.43 16.66 0.91
C LEU A 79 -6.16 17.96 0.16
N ILE A 80 -5.85 19.04 0.87
CA ILE A 80 -5.47 20.32 0.28
C ILE A 80 -3.96 20.52 0.50
N MET A 81 -3.24 20.74 -0.58
CA MET A 81 -1.81 21.03 -0.59
C MET A 81 -1.57 22.45 -1.09
N ASN A 82 -0.65 23.17 -0.44
CA ASN A 82 -0.21 24.47 -0.94
C ASN A 82 0.91 24.26 -1.98
N GLY A 83 0.66 24.66 -3.22
CA GLY A 83 1.54 24.42 -4.37
C GLY A 83 0.76 23.84 -5.54
N LYS A 84 1.37 23.88 -6.73
CA LYS A 84 0.82 23.33 -7.96
C LYS A 84 1.62 22.08 -8.33
N PHE A 85 0.97 20.93 -8.31
CA PHE A 85 1.61 19.65 -8.62
C PHE A 85 0.86 18.93 -9.75
N PRO A 86 1.59 18.29 -10.69
CA PRO A 86 0.96 17.47 -11.71
C PRO A 86 0.42 16.18 -11.08
N ALA A 87 -0.72 15.71 -11.59
CA ALA A 87 -1.37 14.49 -11.09
C ALA A 87 -0.45 13.27 -11.12
N ASP A 88 0.39 13.15 -12.17
CA ASP A 88 1.36 12.07 -12.30
C ASP A 88 2.36 12.00 -11.15
N GLU A 89 2.80 13.15 -10.65
CA GLU A 89 3.76 13.18 -9.54
C GLU A 89 3.11 12.76 -8.23
N ILE A 90 1.87 13.21 -7.98
CA ILE A 90 1.07 12.79 -6.82
C ILE A 90 0.84 11.27 -6.87
N ASN A 91 0.43 10.74 -8.02
CA ASN A 91 0.22 9.31 -8.21
C ASN A 91 1.52 8.51 -7.98
N ARG A 92 2.68 9.01 -8.42
CA ARG A 92 3.98 8.38 -8.13
C ARG A 92 4.28 8.31 -6.63
N ARG A 93 4.03 9.38 -5.88
CA ARG A 93 4.26 9.40 -4.42
C ARG A 93 3.28 8.49 -3.68
N ILE A 94 2.02 8.46 -4.10
CA ILE A 94 1.02 7.55 -3.53
C ILE A 94 1.41 6.11 -3.78
N LYS A 95 1.80 5.73 -5.01
CA LYS A 95 2.28 4.38 -5.31
C LYS A 95 3.46 3.98 -4.42
N ARG A 96 4.43 4.87 -4.25
CA ARG A 96 5.56 4.65 -3.32
C ARG A 96 5.09 4.47 -1.87
N TYR A 97 4.09 5.23 -1.41
CA TYR A 97 3.51 5.04 -0.07
C TYR A 97 2.95 3.63 0.10
N PHE A 98 2.16 3.15 -0.87
CA PHE A 98 1.61 1.79 -0.83
C PHE A 98 2.70 0.73 -0.79
N GLU A 99 3.74 0.86 -1.61
CA GLU A 99 4.87 -0.08 -1.65
C GLU A 99 5.67 -0.15 -0.34
N VAL A 100 5.79 0.97 0.38
CA VAL A 100 6.63 1.06 1.59
C VAL A 100 5.85 0.82 2.87
N TYR A 101 4.61 1.31 2.97
CA TYR A 101 3.84 1.39 4.23
C TYR A 101 2.55 0.55 4.25
N VAL A 102 2.18 -0.09 3.13
CA VAL A 102 0.93 -0.86 3.03
C VAL A 102 1.17 -2.29 2.54
N ILE A 103 1.92 -2.46 1.46
CA ILE A 103 2.08 -3.76 0.80
C ILE A 103 3.21 -4.54 1.47
N CYS A 104 2.91 -5.78 1.88
CA CYS A 104 3.92 -6.71 2.38
C CYS A 104 4.91 -7.10 1.26
N ARG A 105 6.21 -7.10 1.55
CA ARG A 105 7.25 -7.44 0.56
C ARG A 105 7.27 -8.93 0.19
N GLU A 106 6.89 -9.80 1.12
CA GLU A 106 6.85 -11.25 0.93
C GLU A 106 5.55 -11.74 0.26
N CYS A 107 4.40 -11.49 0.88
CA CYS A 107 3.13 -12.04 0.38
C CYS A 107 2.38 -11.10 -0.59
N LYS A 108 2.87 -9.88 -0.82
CA LYS A 108 2.25 -8.84 -1.69
C LYS A 108 0.81 -8.47 -1.34
N LYS A 109 0.35 -8.83 -0.14
CA LYS A 109 -0.97 -8.43 0.36
C LYS A 109 -0.90 -7.09 1.08
N PRO A 110 -1.99 -6.30 1.06
CA PRO A 110 -2.12 -5.05 1.82
C PRO A 110 -2.50 -5.29 3.30
N ASP A 111 -2.52 -6.54 3.77
CA ASP A 111 -2.85 -6.96 5.14
C ASP A 111 -1.69 -6.65 6.10
N THR A 112 -1.52 -5.36 6.40
CA THR A 112 -0.47 -4.86 7.29
C THR A 112 -0.97 -3.79 8.25
N HIS A 113 -0.31 -3.64 9.39
CA HIS A 113 -0.45 -2.51 10.30
C HIS A 113 0.91 -1.88 10.64
N LEU A 114 0.89 -0.62 11.05
CA LEU A 114 2.08 0.12 11.49
C LEU A 114 2.14 0.11 13.01
N GLU A 115 3.30 -0.29 13.56
CA GLU A 115 3.57 -0.31 15.00
C GLU A 115 4.73 0.64 15.30
N ASN A 116 4.51 1.61 16.19
CA ASN A 116 5.58 2.46 16.71
C ASN A 116 6.23 1.76 17.91
N ALA A 117 7.51 1.43 17.78
CA ALA A 117 8.30 0.88 18.88
C ALA A 117 9.50 1.80 19.18
N GLU A 118 10.20 1.56 20.30
CA GLU A 118 11.33 2.40 20.76
C GLU A 118 12.43 2.58 19.71
N LYS A 119 12.63 1.56 18.85
CA LYS A 119 13.67 1.54 17.81
C LYS A 119 13.18 2.03 16.43
N GLY A 120 11.98 2.60 16.37
CA GLY A 120 11.39 3.15 15.16
C GLY A 120 10.05 2.52 14.79
N MET A 121 9.59 2.82 13.58
CA MET A 121 8.30 2.35 13.07
C MET A 121 8.48 1.03 12.33
N TYR A 122 7.57 0.09 12.57
CA TYR A 122 7.57 -1.23 11.96
C TYR A 122 6.30 -1.46 11.17
N LEU A 123 6.44 -2.08 9.99
CA LEU A 123 5.34 -2.61 9.21
C LEU A 123 5.23 -4.11 9.50
N ILE A 124 4.09 -4.53 10.05
CA ILE A 124 3.84 -5.93 10.41
C ILE A 124 2.71 -6.45 9.53
N CYS A 125 2.93 -7.61 8.89
CA CYS A 125 1.93 -8.26 8.06
C CYS A 125 1.13 -9.29 8.86
N GLU A 126 -0.20 -9.18 8.83
CA GLU A 126 -1.10 -10.10 9.53
C GLU A 126 -1.27 -11.43 8.80
N ALA A 127 -1.05 -11.45 7.48
CA ALA A 127 -1.22 -12.65 6.66
C ALA A 127 -0.02 -13.61 6.72
N CYS A 128 1.21 -13.10 6.87
CA CYS A 128 2.44 -13.91 6.86
C CYS A 128 3.33 -13.73 8.10
N GLY A 129 3.02 -12.76 8.98
CA GLY A 129 3.80 -12.49 10.19
C GLY A 129 5.11 -11.72 9.95
N ALA A 130 5.44 -11.38 8.71
CA ALA A 130 6.67 -10.65 8.40
C ALA A 130 6.69 -9.26 9.05
N ARG A 131 7.84 -8.87 9.61
CA ARG A 131 8.07 -7.58 10.28
C ARG A 131 9.21 -6.84 9.59
N TYR A 132 8.92 -5.64 9.08
CA TYR A 132 9.90 -4.79 8.40
C TYR A 132 10.08 -3.48 9.14
N TRP A 133 11.32 -3.00 9.22
CA TRP A 133 11.60 -1.65 9.70
C TRP A 133 11.31 -0.64 8.57
N VAL A 134 10.53 0.40 8.90
CA VAL A 134 10.20 1.49 7.96
C VAL A 134 10.77 2.80 8.47
N LYS A 135 11.32 3.59 7.55
CA LYS A 135 11.88 4.92 7.87
C LYS A 135 10.75 5.89 8.19
N ASN A 136 10.98 6.73 9.20
CA ASN A 136 10.08 7.79 9.66
C ASN A 136 10.30 9.09 8.89
#